data_AF-A0A7S3HPA5-F1
#
_entry.id   AF-A0A7S3HPA5-F1
#
_cell.length_a   1.000
_cell.length_b   1.000
_cell.length_c   1.000
_cell.angle_alpha   90.00
_cell.angle_beta   90.00
_cell.angle_gamma   90.00
#
_symmetry.space_group_name_H-M   'P 1'
#
loop_
_entity.id
_entity.type
_entity.pdbx_description
1 polymer ?
#
loop_
_entity_poly.entity_id
_entity_poly.type
_entity_poly.pdbx_seq_one_letter_code
_entity_poly.pdbx_strand_id
1 'polypeptide(L)'
;QVWSLDWKTGVPYHDWTGQTDYSDRVYIAPAGQMTYTPLFGPQYQNFNLHSLPFFSYILDSVMDCTESSDVEDRVNQCGGMGESTPVPFATYFDPKPIAQDVQAMMAHPVFPNNNGTAITGFIFGAISWRAVLQQAMPTFVKDIYCVITSADGSFTYHIDDGYPHLRGEGDLHDPHYDKYRRSRVINTQTTATQGVTYEMSFYPCSKFMAEYKTTLPVMAAVGLVLVFVFCSIIFLAYDVLMKREFGRKQAVLDTKRRFV
;
A
#
# COMPACT_ATOMS: atom_id res chain seq x y z
N GLN A 1 -14.17 -3.31 35.94
CA GLN A 1 -15.47 -3.76 35.40
C GLN A 1 -15.32 -3.81 33.89
N VAL A 2 -15.81 -4.88 33.26
CA VAL A 2 -15.80 -4.98 31.79
C VAL A 2 -16.96 -4.17 31.24
N TRP A 3 -16.74 -3.50 30.12
CA TRP A 3 -17.73 -2.69 29.45
C TRP A 3 -17.65 -2.90 27.94
N SER A 4 -18.73 -2.56 27.24
CA SER A 4 -18.95 -2.77 25.82
C SER A 4 -19.68 -1.57 25.24
N LEU A 5 -19.76 -1.48 23.91
CA LEU A 5 -20.56 -0.48 23.20
C LEU A 5 -21.68 -1.19 22.45
N ASP A 6 -22.91 -0.70 22.60
CA ASP A 6 -23.95 -1.08 21.65
C ASP A 6 -23.61 -0.44 20.31
N TRP A 7 -23.21 -1.26 19.34
CA TRP A 7 -22.76 -0.79 18.03
C TRP A 7 -23.83 -0.01 17.26
N LYS A 8 -25.11 -0.23 17.54
CA LYS A 8 -26.22 0.49 16.89
C LYS A 8 -26.42 1.88 17.47
N THR A 9 -26.25 2.03 18.78
CA THR A 9 -26.56 3.28 19.50
C THR A 9 -25.32 4.06 19.94
N GLY A 10 -24.15 3.44 19.92
CA GLY A 10 -22.90 3.95 20.48
C GLY A 10 -22.91 4.08 22.00
N VAL A 11 -23.95 3.58 22.69
CA VAL A 11 -24.09 3.73 24.14
C VAL A 11 -23.23 2.69 24.86
N PRO A 12 -22.34 3.10 25.77
CA PRO A 12 -21.57 2.16 26.56
C PRO A 12 -22.46 1.45 27.60
N TYR A 13 -22.24 0.15 27.78
CA TYR A 13 -22.90 -0.64 28.81
C TYR A 13 -21.93 -1.58 29.51
N HIS A 14 -22.28 -2.00 30.73
CA HIS A 14 -21.53 -3.02 31.45
C HIS A 14 -21.84 -4.39 30.85
N ASP A 15 -20.82 -5.05 30.31
CA ASP A 15 -20.98 -6.37 29.72
C ASP A 15 -20.54 -7.44 30.72
N TRP A 16 -21.48 -8.31 31.07
CA TRP A 16 -21.27 -9.47 31.92
C TRP A 16 -21.78 -10.76 31.27
N THR A 17 -22.32 -10.69 30.05
CA THR A 17 -22.84 -11.86 29.34
C THR A 17 -21.86 -12.37 28.30
N GLY A 18 -21.11 -11.47 27.65
CA GLY A 18 -20.28 -11.83 26.49
C GLY A 18 -21.10 -12.27 25.28
N GLN A 19 -22.40 -11.95 25.27
CA GLN A 19 -23.30 -12.27 24.17
C GLN A 19 -23.29 -11.10 23.18
N THR A 20 -23.20 -11.43 21.89
CA THR A 20 -23.11 -10.43 20.82
C THR A 20 -24.04 -10.77 19.66
N ASP A 21 -24.30 -9.79 18.79
CA ASP A 21 -25.19 -9.95 17.62
C ASP A 21 -24.50 -10.63 16.42
N TYR A 22 -23.18 -10.82 16.45
CA TYR A 22 -22.37 -11.23 15.29
C TYR A 22 -21.50 -12.47 15.56
N SER A 23 -21.65 -13.12 16.71
CA SER A 23 -20.94 -14.34 17.08
C SER A 23 -21.86 -15.28 17.84
N ASP A 24 -21.84 -16.56 17.49
CA ASP A 24 -22.55 -17.61 18.22
C ASP A 24 -21.82 -18.00 19.53
N ARG A 25 -20.57 -17.58 19.68
CA ARG A 25 -19.76 -17.85 20.88
C ARG A 25 -20.10 -16.83 21.97
N VAL A 26 -20.18 -17.31 23.20
CA VAL A 26 -20.51 -16.49 24.37
C VAL A 26 -19.31 -16.45 25.31
N TYR A 27 -18.57 -15.35 25.28
CA TYR A 27 -17.40 -15.14 26.13
C TYR A 27 -17.05 -13.64 26.20
N ILE A 28 -16.21 -13.29 27.16
CA ILE A 28 -15.75 -11.91 27.34
C ILE A 28 -14.24 -11.89 27.12
N ALA A 29 -13.79 -11.00 26.22
CA ALA A 29 -12.38 -10.78 25.91
C ALA A 29 -12.00 -9.33 26.25
N PRO A 30 -11.84 -8.99 27.54
CA PRO A 30 -11.57 -7.63 27.93
C PRO A 30 -10.12 -7.26 27.61
N ALA A 31 -9.90 -6.05 27.11
CA ALA A 31 -8.56 -5.52 26.92
C ALA A 31 -7.89 -5.23 28.28
N GLY A 32 -7.21 -6.25 28.83
CA GLY A 32 -6.57 -6.18 30.14
C GLY A 32 -5.27 -5.38 30.15
N GLN A 33 -4.51 -5.42 29.05
CA GLN A 33 -3.27 -4.66 28.84
C GLN A 33 -3.23 -4.15 27.40
N MET A 34 -2.78 -2.90 27.21
CA MET A 34 -2.62 -2.31 25.88
C MET A 34 -1.54 -1.22 25.88
N THR A 35 -0.97 -0.97 24.71
CA THR A 35 -0.12 0.19 24.48
C THR A 35 -0.98 1.37 24.07
N TYR A 36 -0.82 2.50 24.75
CA TYR A 36 -1.54 3.72 24.38
C TYR A 36 -0.92 4.37 23.15
N THR A 37 -1.79 4.81 22.25
CA THR A 37 -1.44 5.59 21.07
C THR A 37 -2.39 6.80 20.98
N PRO A 38 -2.09 7.81 20.15
CA PRO A 38 -3.04 8.91 19.91
C PRO A 38 -4.41 8.44 19.39
N LEU A 39 -4.48 7.23 18.81
CA LEU A 39 -5.70 6.62 18.28
C LEU A 39 -6.39 5.70 19.30
N PHE A 40 -5.62 5.07 20.19
CA PHE A 40 -6.07 4.15 21.23
C PHE A 40 -5.66 4.66 22.60
N GLY A 41 -6.58 5.34 23.27
CA GLY A 41 -6.33 5.87 24.62
C GLY A 41 -6.78 4.92 25.74
N PRO A 42 -6.61 5.35 27.01
CA PRO A 42 -6.95 4.55 28.19
C PRO A 42 -8.44 4.21 28.29
N GLN A 43 -9.31 4.90 27.53
CA GLN A 43 -10.73 4.60 27.51
C GLN A 43 -11.00 3.14 27.13
N TYR A 44 -10.17 2.51 26.28
CA TYR A 44 -10.38 1.13 25.83
C TYR A 44 -9.93 0.08 26.86
N GLN A 45 -9.37 0.47 28.01
CA GLN A 45 -9.02 -0.49 29.05
C GLN A 45 -10.28 -1.17 29.60
N ASN A 46 -10.22 -2.49 29.78
CA ASN A 46 -11.36 -3.34 30.14
C ASN A 46 -12.54 -3.31 29.14
N PHE A 47 -12.34 -2.79 27.92
CA PHE A 47 -13.33 -2.90 26.86
C PHE A 47 -13.41 -4.34 26.37
N ASN A 48 -14.60 -4.92 26.24
CA ASN A 48 -14.79 -6.25 25.66
C ASN A 48 -14.51 -6.19 24.16
N LEU A 49 -13.35 -6.66 23.70
CA LEU A 49 -12.99 -6.62 22.28
C LEU A 49 -13.90 -7.51 21.44
N HIS A 50 -14.37 -8.64 21.99
CA HIS A 50 -15.37 -9.50 21.32
C HIS A 50 -16.67 -8.74 21.04
N SER A 51 -16.93 -7.63 21.75
CA SER A 51 -18.10 -6.80 21.51
C SER A 51 -18.08 -5.95 20.21
N LEU A 52 -17.01 -6.02 19.41
CA LEU A 52 -16.95 -5.34 18.11
C LEU A 52 -16.94 -6.35 16.96
N PRO A 53 -17.73 -6.13 15.90
CA PRO A 53 -17.88 -7.08 14.80
C PRO A 53 -16.58 -7.41 14.07
N PHE A 54 -15.67 -6.44 13.96
CA PHE A 54 -14.38 -6.63 13.30
C PHE A 54 -13.35 -7.37 14.17
N PHE A 55 -13.56 -7.44 15.49
CA PHE A 55 -12.73 -8.22 16.41
C PHE A 55 -13.29 -9.61 16.68
N SER A 56 -14.62 -9.74 16.78
CA SER A 56 -15.28 -11.01 17.07
C SER A 56 -14.94 -12.07 16.02
N TYR A 57 -15.03 -11.72 14.74
CA TYR A 57 -14.72 -12.63 13.64
C TYR A 57 -13.31 -13.22 13.77
N ILE A 58 -12.29 -12.38 13.97
CA ILE A 58 -10.91 -12.90 14.06
C ILE A 58 -10.67 -13.70 15.34
N LEU A 59 -11.33 -13.34 16.44
CA LEU A 59 -11.24 -14.11 17.68
C LEU A 59 -11.89 -15.48 17.55
N ASP A 60 -13.06 -15.53 16.92
CA ASP A 60 -13.79 -16.76 16.65
C ASP A 60 -12.99 -17.68 15.73
N SER A 61 -12.46 -17.16 14.62
CA SER A 61 -11.58 -17.91 13.73
C SER A 61 -10.34 -18.45 14.43
N VAL A 62 -9.73 -17.67 15.34
CA VAL A 62 -8.60 -18.15 16.14
C VAL A 62 -9.04 -19.29 17.05
N MET A 63 -10.18 -19.18 17.74
CA MET A 63 -10.69 -20.26 18.59
C MET A 63 -11.02 -21.51 17.77
N ASP A 64 -11.71 -21.36 16.64
CA ASP A 64 -12.04 -22.45 15.72
C ASP A 64 -10.77 -23.19 15.25
N CYS A 65 -9.73 -22.44 14.88
CA CYS A 65 -8.42 -23.01 14.56
C CYS A 65 -7.87 -23.80 15.75
N THR A 66 -7.90 -23.22 16.95
CA THR A 66 -7.33 -23.89 18.13
C THR A 66 -8.09 -25.14 18.55
N GLU A 67 -9.40 -25.19 18.35
CA GLU A 67 -10.23 -26.35 18.67
C GLU A 67 -10.04 -27.48 17.66
N SER A 68 -9.83 -27.14 16.38
CA SER A 68 -9.68 -28.09 15.28
C SER A 68 -8.25 -28.59 15.05
N SER A 69 -7.24 -27.89 15.56
CA SER A 69 -5.82 -28.21 15.34
C SER A 69 -5.22 -29.11 16.43
N ASP A 70 -4.13 -29.81 16.09
CA ASP A 70 -3.30 -30.53 17.06
C ASP A 70 -2.55 -29.56 17.98
N VAL A 71 -2.20 -30.01 19.19
CA VAL A 71 -1.63 -29.15 20.24
C VAL A 71 -0.37 -28.38 19.79
N GLU A 72 0.48 -29.00 18.99
CA GLU A 72 1.70 -28.37 18.46
C GLU A 72 1.39 -27.25 17.44
N ASP A 73 0.34 -27.43 16.64
CA ASP A 73 -0.07 -26.49 15.61
C ASP A 73 -0.85 -25.30 16.20
N ARG A 74 -1.58 -25.51 17.29
CA ARG A 74 -2.32 -24.43 17.99
C ARG A 74 -1.42 -23.27 18.38
N VAL A 75 -0.20 -23.57 18.81
CA VAL A 75 0.72 -22.56 19.35
C VAL A 75 1.45 -21.81 18.24
N ASN A 76 1.72 -22.48 17.12
CA ASN A 76 2.59 -21.92 16.07
C ASN A 76 1.83 -21.44 14.84
N GLN A 77 0.63 -21.96 14.60
CA GLN A 77 -0.09 -21.76 13.34
C GLN A 77 -1.44 -21.06 13.53
N CYS A 78 -2.09 -21.26 14.68
CA CYS A 78 -3.36 -20.59 14.95
C CYS A 78 -3.12 -19.14 15.36
N GLY A 79 -3.20 -18.25 14.39
CA GLY A 79 -3.33 -16.82 14.57
C GLY A 79 -4.02 -16.26 13.35
N GLY A 80 -4.27 -14.96 13.32
CA GLY A 80 -4.66 -14.34 12.07
C GLY A 80 -4.89 -12.86 12.13
N MET A 81 -5.25 -12.33 10.97
CA MET A 81 -5.53 -10.92 10.76
C MET A 81 -7.00 -10.75 10.43
N GLY A 82 -7.68 -9.89 11.19
CA GLY A 82 -9.07 -9.49 10.96
C GLY A 82 -9.18 -8.37 9.94
N GLU A 83 -10.42 -7.94 9.71
CA GLU A 83 -10.73 -6.90 8.74
C GLU A 83 -10.13 -5.54 9.10
N SER A 84 -9.92 -4.74 8.06
CA SER A 84 -9.30 -3.43 8.18
C SER A 84 -10.36 -2.39 8.50
N THR A 85 -10.14 -1.65 9.60
CA THR A 85 -11.12 -0.67 10.06
C THR A 85 -10.48 0.73 10.07
N PRO A 86 -11.19 1.76 9.56
CA PRO A 86 -10.74 3.15 9.70
C PRO A 86 -10.61 3.55 11.17
N VAL A 87 -9.55 4.30 11.48
CA VAL A 87 -9.29 4.83 12.83
C VAL A 87 -9.09 6.36 12.78
N PRO A 88 -9.50 7.10 13.82
CA PRO A 88 -10.08 6.61 15.08
C PRO A 88 -11.50 6.06 14.89
N PHE A 89 -11.93 5.14 15.77
CA PHE A 89 -13.26 4.55 15.71
C PHE A 89 -14.34 5.58 16.07
N ALA A 90 -15.54 5.38 15.52
CA ALA A 90 -16.71 6.12 15.96
C ALA A 90 -16.97 5.87 17.46
N THR A 91 -17.27 6.94 18.18
CA THR A 91 -17.61 6.91 19.60
C THR A 91 -18.93 7.63 19.84
N TYR A 92 -19.47 7.51 21.05
CA TYR A 92 -20.63 8.30 21.46
C TYR A 92 -20.40 9.82 21.31
N PHE A 93 -19.18 10.30 21.57
CA PHE A 93 -18.84 11.72 21.52
C PHE A 93 -18.49 12.22 20.11
N ASP A 94 -17.96 11.33 19.28
CA ASP A 94 -17.65 11.59 17.88
C ASP A 94 -18.13 10.40 17.03
N PRO A 95 -19.39 10.41 16.58
CA PRO A 95 -19.97 9.29 15.85
C PRO A 95 -19.49 9.21 14.40
N LYS A 96 -18.82 10.26 13.89
CA LYS A 96 -18.33 10.34 12.51
C LYS A 96 -16.93 10.94 12.46
N PRO A 97 -15.94 10.27 13.07
CA PRO A 97 -14.58 10.76 13.06
C PRO A 97 -14.03 10.80 11.64
N ILE A 98 -13.15 11.77 11.37
CA ILE A 98 -12.38 11.78 10.12
C ILE A 98 -11.31 10.70 10.23
N ALA A 99 -11.39 9.69 9.37
CA ALA A 99 -10.40 8.62 9.30
C ALA A 99 -9.00 9.21 9.04
N GLN A 100 -8.07 8.92 9.95
CA GLN A 100 -6.68 9.33 9.85
C GLN A 100 -5.79 8.21 9.30
N ASP A 101 -6.21 6.97 9.53
CA ASP A 101 -5.53 5.76 9.10
C ASP A 101 -6.53 4.60 8.99
N VAL A 102 -6.09 3.47 8.46
CA VAL A 102 -6.82 2.21 8.44
C VAL A 102 -5.93 1.18 9.13
N GLN A 103 -6.52 0.40 10.04
CA GLN A 103 -5.79 -0.62 10.78
C GLN A 103 -6.41 -2.00 10.65
N ALA A 104 -5.57 -3.00 10.39
CA ALA A 104 -5.92 -4.40 10.51
C ALA A 104 -5.47 -4.93 11.87
N MET A 105 -6.18 -5.90 12.41
CA MET A 105 -5.93 -6.41 13.75
C MET A 105 -5.44 -7.84 13.67
N MET A 106 -4.23 -8.10 14.16
CA MET A 106 -3.70 -9.44 14.31
C MET A 106 -4.06 -9.97 15.69
N ALA A 107 -4.53 -11.21 15.76
CA ALA A 107 -4.82 -11.90 17.01
C ALA A 107 -4.06 -13.24 17.04
N HIS A 108 -3.56 -13.59 18.22
CA HIS A 108 -2.93 -14.88 18.47
C HIS A 108 -3.38 -15.40 19.84
N PRO A 109 -3.74 -16.69 19.98
CA PRO A 109 -4.16 -17.29 21.23
C PRO A 109 -2.99 -17.37 22.20
N VAL A 110 -3.29 -17.25 23.49
CA VAL A 110 -2.35 -17.41 24.60
C VAL A 110 -2.76 -18.61 25.42
N PHE A 111 -1.82 -19.55 25.58
CA PHE A 111 -2.00 -20.76 26.36
C PHE A 111 -1.18 -20.70 27.65
N PRO A 112 -1.68 -21.28 28.75
CA PRO A 112 -0.89 -21.45 29.95
C PRO A 112 0.22 -22.48 29.70
N ASN A 113 1.39 -22.25 30.30
CA ASN A 113 2.58 -23.08 30.10
C ASN A 113 2.35 -24.59 30.34
N ASN A 114 1.42 -24.93 31.24
CA ASN A 114 1.17 -26.32 31.64
C ASN A 114 -0.03 -26.94 30.92
N ASN A 115 -0.73 -26.20 30.04
CA ASN A 115 -1.90 -26.71 29.32
C ASN A 115 -2.09 -26.01 27.96
N GLY A 116 -1.64 -26.65 26.88
CA GLY A 116 -1.81 -26.17 25.51
C GLY A 116 -3.22 -26.36 24.92
N THR A 117 -4.18 -26.90 25.67
CA THR A 117 -5.54 -27.16 25.16
C THR A 117 -6.54 -26.07 25.52
N ALA A 118 -6.27 -25.26 26.54
CA ALA A 118 -7.20 -24.23 27.01
C ALA A 118 -6.64 -22.83 26.74
N ILE A 119 -7.35 -22.04 25.92
CA ILE A 119 -7.02 -20.63 25.72
C ILE A 119 -7.26 -19.87 27.03
N THR A 120 -6.29 -19.05 27.42
CA THR A 120 -6.38 -18.17 28.61
C THR A 120 -6.52 -16.70 28.25
N GLY A 121 -6.25 -16.34 26.99
CA GLY A 121 -6.43 -15.01 26.47
C GLY A 121 -5.92 -14.91 25.04
N PHE A 122 -5.85 -13.67 24.55
CA PHE A 122 -5.36 -13.36 23.23
C PHE A 122 -4.33 -12.24 23.33
N ILE A 123 -3.29 -12.30 22.50
CA ILE A 123 -2.42 -11.17 22.24
C ILE A 123 -2.85 -10.55 20.91
N PHE A 124 -2.96 -9.22 20.91
CA PHE A 124 -3.34 -8.46 19.72
C PHE A 124 -2.21 -7.54 19.28
N GLY A 125 -2.07 -7.38 17.98
CA GLY A 125 -1.24 -6.36 17.35
C GLY A 125 -2.04 -5.61 16.30
N ALA A 126 -1.98 -4.27 16.32
CA ALA A 126 -2.58 -3.45 15.28
C ALA A 126 -1.55 -3.18 14.17
N ILE A 127 -1.93 -3.43 12.93
CA ILE A 127 -1.15 -3.06 11.75
C ILE A 127 -1.71 -1.74 11.21
N SER A 128 -0.92 -0.68 11.30
CA SER A 128 -1.18 0.58 10.59
C SER A 128 -0.75 0.47 9.15
N TRP A 129 -1.70 0.51 8.21
CA TRP A 129 -1.37 0.47 6.79
C TRP A 129 -0.56 1.70 6.36
N ARG A 130 -0.85 2.87 6.94
CA ARG A 130 -0.01 4.06 6.76
C ARG A 130 1.42 3.83 7.22
N ALA A 131 1.65 3.25 8.40
CA ALA A 131 3.00 2.99 8.90
C ALA A 131 3.73 1.94 8.05
N VAL A 132 3.04 0.86 7.66
CA VAL A 132 3.59 -0.18 6.77
C VAL A 132 4.02 0.43 5.44
N LEU A 133 3.15 1.22 4.80
CA LEU A 133 3.46 1.89 3.55
C LEU A 133 4.59 2.91 3.71
N GLN A 134 4.59 3.71 4.78
CA GLN A 134 5.63 4.71 5.03
C GLN A 134 7.01 4.06 5.23
N GLN A 135 7.07 2.88 5.84
CA GLN A 135 8.32 2.13 6.02
C GLN A 135 8.75 1.41 4.73
N ALA A 136 7.80 0.94 3.94
CA ALA A 136 8.07 0.23 2.69
C ALA A 136 8.42 1.16 1.52
N MET A 137 7.92 2.39 1.52
CA MET A 137 8.05 3.33 0.40
C MET A 137 9.27 4.22 0.54
N PRO A 138 10.23 4.17 -0.40
CA PRO A 138 11.32 5.13 -0.44
C PRO A 138 10.82 6.55 -0.70
N THR A 139 11.52 7.56 -0.17
CA THR A 139 11.17 8.98 -0.32
C THR A 139 11.27 9.51 -1.76
N PHE A 140 11.93 8.79 -2.66
CA PHE A 140 11.98 9.15 -4.09
C PHE A 140 10.73 8.73 -4.85
N VAL A 141 9.86 7.89 -4.26
CA VAL A 141 8.59 7.49 -4.88
C VAL A 141 7.56 8.56 -4.59
N LYS A 142 7.05 9.17 -5.66
CA LYS A 142 6.08 10.28 -5.60
C LYS A 142 4.86 9.95 -6.44
N ASP A 143 3.72 10.55 -6.10
CA ASP A 143 2.56 10.61 -6.98
C ASP A 143 2.06 9.23 -7.48
N ILE A 144 1.98 8.25 -6.57
CA ILE A 144 1.38 6.91 -6.85
C ILE A 144 0.19 6.63 -5.94
N TYR A 145 -0.77 5.86 -6.44
CA TYR A 145 -1.86 5.32 -5.63
C TYR A 145 -1.53 3.90 -5.19
N CYS A 146 -1.86 3.59 -3.94
CA CYS A 146 -1.85 2.24 -3.39
C CYS A 146 -3.28 1.91 -2.95
N VAL A 147 -3.87 0.90 -3.57
CA VAL A 147 -5.21 0.39 -3.24
C VAL A 147 -5.01 -0.93 -2.51
N ILE A 148 -5.51 -1.03 -1.29
CA ILE A 148 -5.47 -2.24 -0.49
C ILE A 148 -6.87 -2.82 -0.48
N THR A 149 -6.99 -4.09 -0.88
CA THR A 149 -8.27 -4.78 -1.07
C THR A 149 -8.34 -6.03 -0.21
N SER A 150 -9.47 -6.25 0.44
CA SER A 150 -9.87 -7.50 1.12
C SER A 150 -11.16 -8.05 0.51
N ALA A 151 -11.73 -9.11 1.10
CA ALA A 151 -13.00 -9.67 0.66
C ALA A 151 -14.17 -8.68 0.89
N ASP A 152 -14.10 -7.90 1.98
CA ASP A 152 -15.20 -7.03 2.42
C ASP A 152 -15.10 -5.59 1.90
N GLY A 153 -13.97 -5.20 1.31
CA GLY A 153 -13.83 -3.88 0.73
C GLY A 153 -12.43 -3.51 0.28
N SER A 154 -12.24 -2.24 -0.04
CA SER A 154 -10.94 -1.68 -0.37
C SER A 154 -10.80 -0.27 0.21
N PHE A 155 -9.58 0.22 0.27
CA PHE A 155 -9.26 1.59 0.65
C PHE A 155 -8.00 2.05 -0.07
N THR A 156 -7.90 3.35 -0.30
CA THR A 156 -6.87 3.93 -1.15
C THR A 156 -5.99 4.90 -0.38
N TYR A 157 -4.67 4.76 -0.56
CA TYR A 157 -3.66 5.73 -0.18
C TYR A 157 -3.08 6.42 -1.41
N HIS A 158 -2.84 7.72 -1.31
CA HIS A 158 -1.99 8.47 -2.23
C HIS A 158 -0.62 8.65 -1.58
N ILE A 159 0.43 8.16 -2.22
CA ILE A 159 1.80 8.25 -1.71
C ILE A 159 2.49 9.41 -2.41
N ASP A 160 2.95 10.38 -1.63
CA ASP A 160 3.68 11.54 -2.08
C ASP A 160 4.99 11.65 -1.29
N ASP A 161 6.13 11.73 -1.96
CA ASP A 161 7.46 11.75 -1.34
C ASP A 161 7.71 10.62 -0.31
N GLY A 162 7.24 9.41 -0.63
CA GLY A 162 7.29 8.24 0.26
C GLY A 162 6.32 8.31 1.45
N TYR A 163 5.51 9.36 1.55
CA TYR A 163 4.55 9.54 2.63
C TYR A 163 3.12 9.17 2.19
N PRO A 164 2.49 8.17 2.81
CA PRO A 164 1.14 7.75 2.48
C PRO A 164 0.08 8.66 3.12
N HIS A 165 -0.84 9.14 2.28
CA HIS A 165 -2.03 9.90 2.65
C HIS A 165 -3.28 9.08 2.37
N LEU A 166 -4.08 8.78 3.41
CA LEU A 166 -5.35 8.10 3.23
C LEU A 166 -6.30 8.97 2.39
N ARG A 167 -6.84 8.41 1.31
CA ARG A 167 -7.84 9.07 0.44
C ARG A 167 -9.26 8.71 0.85
N GLY A 168 -9.45 7.51 1.37
CA GLY A 168 -10.74 7.01 1.85
C GLY A 168 -10.99 5.56 1.45
N GLU A 169 -12.21 5.12 1.71
CA GLU A 169 -12.73 3.81 1.33
C GLU A 169 -12.95 3.72 -0.19
N GLY A 170 -12.84 2.49 -0.70
CA GLY A 170 -12.95 2.15 -2.11
C GLY A 170 -11.64 2.29 -2.89
N ASP A 171 -11.72 1.89 -4.15
CA ASP A 171 -10.68 2.14 -5.13
C ASP A 171 -10.85 3.55 -5.71
N LEU A 172 -9.97 4.47 -5.29
CA LEU A 172 -10.00 5.89 -5.64
C LEU A 172 -8.83 6.28 -6.56
N HIS A 173 -8.18 5.30 -7.20
CA HIS A 173 -7.15 5.60 -8.20
C HIS A 173 -7.77 6.17 -9.49
N ASP A 174 -6.93 6.72 -10.39
CA ASP A 174 -7.37 7.17 -11.71
C ASP A 174 -7.43 5.99 -12.70
N PRO A 175 -8.63 5.57 -13.16
CA PRO A 175 -8.79 4.39 -14.02
C PRO A 175 -8.06 4.48 -15.37
N HIS A 176 -7.68 5.69 -15.80
CA HIS A 176 -6.89 5.85 -17.03
C HIS A 176 -5.55 5.08 -16.96
N TYR A 177 -5.05 4.82 -15.76
CA TYR A 177 -3.77 4.15 -15.51
C TYR A 177 -3.89 2.68 -15.11
N ASP A 178 -5.08 2.07 -15.21
CA ASP A 178 -5.33 0.65 -14.90
C ASP A 178 -4.33 -0.30 -15.57
N LYS A 179 -3.96 -0.03 -16.82
CA LYS A 179 -2.99 -0.83 -17.59
C LYS A 179 -1.59 -0.91 -16.96
N TYR A 180 -1.26 -0.02 -16.03
CA TYR A 180 0.02 0.03 -15.32
C TYR A 180 -0.04 -0.62 -13.94
N ARG A 181 -1.18 -1.19 -13.55
CA ARG A 181 -1.38 -1.83 -12.25
C ARG A 181 -0.29 -2.85 -11.93
N ARG A 182 0.25 -2.77 -10.72
CA ARG A 182 1.13 -3.79 -10.13
C ARG A 182 0.55 -4.25 -8.80
N SER A 183 0.16 -5.52 -8.74
CA SER A 183 -0.51 -6.08 -7.56
C SER A 183 0.26 -7.24 -6.94
N ARG A 184 0.17 -7.35 -5.61
CA ARG A 184 0.69 -8.47 -4.83
C ARG A 184 -0.24 -8.78 -3.67
N VAL A 185 -0.54 -10.07 -3.52
CA VAL A 185 -1.21 -10.59 -2.34
C VAL A 185 -0.21 -10.60 -1.17
N ILE A 186 -0.62 -10.03 -0.05
CA ILE A 186 0.12 -10.09 1.20
C ILE A 186 -0.20 -11.44 1.83
N ASN A 187 0.71 -12.39 1.65
CA ASN A 187 0.58 -13.66 2.33
C ASN A 187 1.11 -13.53 3.76
N THR A 188 0.29 -13.84 4.75
CA THR A 188 0.77 -13.95 6.14
C THR A 188 1.47 -15.30 6.27
N GLN A 189 2.67 -15.35 6.83
CA GLN A 189 3.44 -16.60 6.98
C GLN A 189 2.83 -17.58 8.00
N THR A 190 1.69 -17.22 8.60
CA THR A 190 0.87 -18.08 9.45
C THR A 190 0.11 -19.08 8.57
N THR A 191 0.68 -20.28 8.43
CA THR A 191 0.20 -21.35 7.53
C THR A 191 -1.22 -21.85 7.81
N ALA A 192 -1.82 -21.53 8.96
CA ALA A 192 -3.21 -21.91 9.31
C ALA A 192 -4.18 -20.71 9.45
N THR A 193 -3.93 -19.59 8.78
CA THR A 193 -4.80 -18.41 8.91
C THR A 193 -6.16 -18.58 8.23
N GLN A 194 -7.20 -18.75 9.05
CA GLN A 194 -8.61 -18.40 8.75
C GLN A 194 -8.84 -16.87 8.85
N GLY A 195 -7.94 -16.09 8.25
CA GLY A 195 -7.92 -14.63 8.32
C GLY A 195 -8.20 -13.96 6.98
N VAL A 196 -8.28 -12.63 7.02
CA VAL A 196 -8.50 -11.81 5.83
C VAL A 196 -7.24 -11.76 4.98
N THR A 197 -7.38 -12.10 3.70
CA THR A 197 -6.30 -11.94 2.72
C THR A 197 -6.36 -10.55 2.12
N TYR A 198 -5.23 -9.84 2.13
CA TYR A 198 -5.11 -8.52 1.53
C TYR A 198 -4.33 -8.56 0.22
N GLU A 199 -4.78 -7.82 -0.78
CA GLU A 199 -4.05 -7.53 -2.00
C GLU A 199 -3.71 -6.04 -2.05
N MET A 200 -2.42 -5.71 -2.19
CA MET A 200 -2.00 -4.35 -2.50
C MET A 200 -1.85 -4.19 -4.00
N SER A 201 -2.45 -3.15 -4.56
CA SER A 201 -2.35 -2.76 -5.97
C SER A 201 -1.82 -1.34 -6.09
N PHE A 202 -0.72 -1.17 -6.82
CA PHE A 202 -0.10 0.12 -7.09
C PHE A 202 -0.43 0.61 -8.49
N TYR A 203 -0.77 1.90 -8.59
CA TYR A 203 -1.10 2.58 -9.83
C TYR A 203 -0.33 3.90 -9.93
N PRO A 204 0.28 4.22 -11.08
CA PRO A 204 0.86 5.55 -11.27
C PRO A 204 -0.25 6.58 -11.45
N CYS A 205 0.02 7.84 -11.11
CA CYS A 205 -0.86 8.94 -11.50
C CYS A 205 -0.33 9.69 -12.73
N SER A 206 -1.10 10.68 -13.20
CA SER A 206 -0.73 11.53 -14.32
C SER A 206 0.58 12.29 -14.12
N LYS A 207 0.86 12.77 -12.91
CA LYS A 207 2.11 13.47 -12.58
C LYS A 207 3.31 12.54 -12.61
N PHE A 208 3.21 11.36 -11.99
CA PHE A 208 4.23 10.32 -12.08
C PHE A 208 4.52 9.99 -13.55
N MET A 209 3.49 9.76 -14.35
CA MET A 209 3.68 9.46 -15.78
C MET A 209 4.28 10.62 -16.58
N ALA A 210 3.97 11.87 -16.22
CA ALA A 210 4.56 13.03 -16.87
C ALA A 210 6.07 13.15 -16.59
N GLU A 211 6.52 12.78 -15.39
CA GLU A 211 7.93 12.78 -15.02
C GLU A 211 8.74 11.75 -15.80
N TYR A 212 8.19 10.54 -16.00
CA TYR A 212 8.87 9.47 -16.75
C TYR A 212 8.69 9.58 -18.27
N LYS A 213 7.68 10.30 -18.76
CA LYS A 213 7.54 10.60 -20.20
C LYS A 213 8.44 11.77 -20.60
N THR A 214 9.72 11.48 -20.80
CA THR A 214 10.65 12.49 -21.30
C THR A 214 10.67 12.55 -22.83
N THR A 215 10.66 13.75 -23.39
CA THR A 215 10.93 13.99 -24.83
C THR A 215 12.43 14.07 -25.13
N LEU A 216 13.27 13.84 -24.12
CA LEU A 216 14.72 14.00 -24.18
C LEU A 216 15.37 13.12 -25.26
N PRO A 217 14.99 11.83 -25.42
CA PRO A 217 15.52 11.01 -26.51
C PRO A 217 15.15 11.56 -27.90
N VAL A 218 13.94 12.10 -28.05
CA VAL A 218 13.48 12.70 -29.31
C VAL A 218 14.26 13.98 -29.61
N MET A 219 14.42 14.85 -28.62
CA MET A 219 15.23 16.07 -28.79
C MET A 219 16.69 15.75 -29.10
N ALA A 220 17.28 14.77 -28.43
CA ALA A 220 18.64 14.31 -28.70
C ALA A 220 18.77 13.73 -30.12
N ALA A 221 17.81 12.91 -30.56
CA ALA A 221 17.79 12.35 -31.91
C ALA A 221 17.66 13.46 -32.98
N VAL A 222 16.76 14.42 -32.79
CA VAL A 222 16.61 15.57 -33.69
C VAL A 222 17.89 16.40 -33.74
N GLY A 223 18.51 16.68 -32.60
CA GLY A 223 19.78 17.40 -32.53
C GLY A 223 20.91 16.70 -33.30
N LEU A 224 21.03 15.39 -33.14
CA LEU A 224 22.01 14.57 -33.86
C LEU A 224 21.76 14.59 -35.38
N VAL A 225 20.51 14.48 -35.83
CA VAL A 225 20.14 14.61 -37.25
C VAL A 225 20.51 15.98 -37.80
N LEU A 226 20.26 17.06 -37.06
CA LEU A 226 20.62 18.42 -37.47
C LEU A 226 22.14 18.59 -37.64
N VAL A 227 22.95 18.00 -36.76
CA VAL A 227 24.42 18.00 -36.90
C VAL A 227 24.84 17.29 -38.18
N PHE A 228 24.27 16.13 -38.50
CA PHE A 228 24.58 15.43 -39.75
C PHE A 228 24.19 16.24 -40.99
N VAL A 229 23.01 16.85 -40.99
CA VAL A 229 22.58 17.73 -42.09
C VAL A 229 23.53 18.91 -42.23
N PHE A 230 23.91 19.55 -41.13
CA PHE A 230 24.83 20.68 -41.14
C PHE A 230 26.23 20.31 -41.66
N CYS A 231 26.81 19.21 -41.18
CA CYS A 231 28.09 18.70 -41.69
C CYS A 231 28.00 18.36 -43.18
N SER A 232 26.89 17.76 -43.63
CA SER A 232 26.66 17.45 -45.05
C SER A 232 26.63 18.72 -45.90
N ILE A 233 25.97 19.78 -45.43
CA ILE A 233 25.94 21.09 -46.11
C ILE A 233 27.35 21.69 -46.20
N ILE A 234 28.15 21.64 -45.12
CA ILE A 234 29.54 22.12 -45.13
C ILE A 234 30.37 21.34 -46.15
N PHE A 235 30.28 20.00 -46.17
CA PHE A 235 31.03 19.19 -47.12
C PHE A 235 30.62 19.47 -48.56
N LEU A 236 29.32 19.66 -48.83
CA LEU A 236 28.83 20.07 -50.16
C LEU A 236 29.36 21.45 -50.56
N ALA A 237 29.32 22.43 -49.65
CA ALA A 237 29.84 23.76 -49.90
C ALA A 237 31.36 23.72 -50.17
N TYR A 238 32.09 22.94 -49.39
CA TYR A 238 33.53 22.73 -49.58
C TYR A 238 33.84 22.08 -50.94
N ASP A 239 33.12 21.03 -51.33
CA ASP A 239 33.30 20.36 -52.62
C ASP A 239 33.02 21.29 -53.81
N VAL A 240 31.99 22.14 -53.70
CA VAL A 240 31.68 23.16 -54.72
C VAL A 240 32.81 24.19 -54.84
N LEU A 241 33.34 24.69 -53.71
CA LEU A 241 34.46 25.64 -53.71
C LEU A 241 35.74 25.01 -54.28
N MET A 242 36.06 23.78 -53.89
CA MET A 242 37.23 23.06 -54.37
C MET A 242 37.16 22.77 -55.87
N LYS A 243 36.00 22.33 -56.39
CA LYS A 243 35.80 22.14 -57.85
C LYS A 243 36.07 23.43 -58.63
N ARG A 244 35.64 24.57 -58.08
CA ARG A 244 35.91 25.89 -58.67
C ARG A 244 37.41 26.22 -58.69
N GLU A 245 38.11 25.97 -57.59
CA GLU A 245 39.54 26.26 -57.49
C GLU A 245 40.38 25.34 -58.39
N PHE A 246 40.06 24.04 -58.43
CA PHE A 246 40.68 23.08 -59.35
C PHE A 246 40.46 23.46 -60.80
N GLY A 247 39.23 23.84 -61.19
CA GLY A 247 38.95 24.33 -62.54
C GLY A 247 39.79 25.55 -62.90
N ARG A 248 39.98 26.49 -61.95
CA ARG A 248 40.83 27.67 -62.13
C ARG A 248 42.31 27.29 -62.28
N LYS A 249 42.82 26.36 -61.46
CA LYS A 249 44.21 25.86 -61.55
C LYS A 249 44.46 25.10 -62.86
N GLN A 250 43.51 24.29 -63.30
CA GLN A 250 43.59 23.57 -64.58
C GLN A 250 43.66 24.55 -65.76
N ALA A 251 42.80 25.57 -65.77
CA ALA A 251 42.83 26.61 -66.81
C ALA A 251 44.17 27.37 -66.85
N VAL A 252 44.78 27.65 -65.69
CA VAL A 252 46.12 28.26 -65.62
C VAL A 252 47.19 27.31 -66.18
N LEU A 253 47.15 26.02 -65.84
CA LEU A 253 48.08 25.03 -66.35
C LEU A 253 47.97 24.83 -67.87
N ASP A 254 46.76 24.78 -68.42
CA ASP A 254 46.53 24.68 -69.86
C ASP A 254 46.98 25.94 -70.60
N THR A 255 46.78 27.11 -70.01
CA THR A 255 47.32 28.36 -70.56
C THR A 255 48.84 28.31 -70.59
N LYS A 256 49.48 27.88 -69.49
CA LYS A 256 50.93 27.75 -69.42
C LYS A 256 51.50 26.73 -70.41
N ARG A 257 50.81 25.61 -70.66
CA ARG A 257 51.19 24.61 -71.67
C ARG A 257 51.09 25.11 -73.11
N ARG A 258 50.28 26.14 -73.40
CA ARG A 258 50.19 26.73 -74.75
C ARG A 258 51.29 27.76 -75.06
N PHE A 259 51.99 28.26 -74.05
CA PHE A 259 53.02 29.29 -74.19
C PHE A 259 54.45 28.75 -74.09
N VAL A 260 54.62 27.44 -73.93
CA VAL A 260 55.92 26.72 -74.01
C VAL A 260 55.87 25.85 -75.25
#